data_AF-A0A099YYG1-F1
#
_entry.id   AF-A0A099YYG1-F1
#
_cell.length_a   1.000
_cell.length_b   1.000
_cell.length_c   1.000
_cell.angle_alpha   90.00
_cell.angle_beta   90.00
_cell.angle_gamma   90.00
#
_symmetry.space_group_name_H-M   'P 1'
#
loop_
_entity.id
_entity.type
_entity.pdbx_description
1 polymer ?
#
loop_
_entity_poly.entity_id
_entity_poly.type
_entity_poly.pdbx_seq_one_letter_code
_entity_poly.pdbx_strand_id
1 'polypeptide(L)' 'DRLWHSTAIVERIADNQVKTLSGSIYLLQGKIDSASMRKEGFPYQFIKRFMYGFSKKWKEYVEDLLETIR' A
#
# COMPACT_ATOMS: atom_id res chain seq x y z
N ASP A 1 -16.64 -12.77 -15.76
CA ASP A 1 -16.07 -11.75 -14.88
C ASP A 1 -15.17 -12.36 -13.83
N ARG A 2 -13.88 -12.01 -13.80
CA ARG A 2 -13.02 -12.33 -12.66
C ARG A 2 -13.06 -11.14 -11.71
N LEU A 3 -13.71 -11.32 -10.56
CA LEU A 3 -13.57 -10.40 -9.43
C LEU A 3 -12.07 -10.30 -9.10
N TRP A 4 -11.58 -9.08 -8.90
CA TRP A 4 -10.21 -8.87 -8.50
C TRP A 4 -9.92 -9.65 -7.21
N HIS A 5 -8.97 -10.59 -7.30
CA HIS A 5 -8.46 -11.35 -6.17
C HIS A 5 -6.97 -11.02 -5.99
N SER A 6 -6.58 -10.60 -4.80
CA SER A 6 -5.18 -10.46 -4.42
C SER A 6 -5.02 -10.86 -2.96
N THR A 7 -3.83 -11.34 -2.60
CA THR A 7 -3.48 -11.64 -1.22
C THR A 7 -2.65 -10.50 -0.64
N ALA A 8 -2.38 -10.53 0.67
CA ALA A 8 -1.53 -9.54 1.33
C ALA A 8 -0.17 -9.38 0.61
N ILE A 9 0.30 -8.15 0.55
CA ILE A 9 1.67 -7.82 0.12
C ILE A 9 2.63 -8.25 1.23
N VAL A 10 3.66 -9.02 0.88
CA VAL A 10 4.64 -9.55 1.86
C VAL A 10 6.04 -9.00 1.62
N GLU A 11 6.35 -8.59 0.40
CA GLU A 11 7.68 -8.20 -0.04
C GLU A 11 7.62 -7.00 -1.00
N ARG A 12 8.62 -6.11 -0.87
CA ARG A 12 8.86 -4.97 -1.75
C ARG A 12 10.07 -5.28 -2.63
N ILE A 13 9.88 -5.31 -3.94
CA ILE A 13 10.95 -5.47 -4.93
C ILE A 13 11.52 -4.09 -5.30
N ALA A 14 10.64 -3.14 -5.61
CA ALA A 14 10.94 -1.73 -5.87
C ALA A 14 9.86 -0.85 -5.24
N ASP A 15 9.96 0.48 -5.37
CA ASP A 15 8.92 1.38 -4.85
C ASP A 15 7.57 1.14 -5.53
N ASN A 16 7.56 0.87 -6.82
CA ASN A 16 6.37 0.56 -7.58
C ASN A 16 6.19 -0.94 -7.84
N GLN A 17 6.95 -1.83 -7.20
CA GLN A 17 6.86 -3.26 -7.46
C GLN A 17 6.81 -4.07 -6.17
N VAL A 18 5.75 -4.86 -6.02
CA VAL A 18 5.46 -5.62 -4.78
C VAL A 18 5.08 -7.04 -5.10
N LYS A 19 5.37 -7.95 -4.16
CA LYS A 19 5.01 -9.36 -4.26
C LYS A 19 4.02 -9.73 -3.15
N THR A 20 2.99 -10.48 -3.54
CA THR A 20 1.96 -10.96 -2.63
C THR A 20 2.28 -12.34 -2.08
N LEU A 21 1.58 -12.73 -1.01
CA LEU A 21 1.72 -14.05 -0.39
C LEU A 21 1.52 -15.21 -1.39
N SER A 22 0.59 -15.07 -2.34
CA SER A 22 0.38 -16.03 -3.44
C SER A 22 1.54 -16.12 -4.45
N GLY A 23 2.56 -15.27 -4.32
CA GLY A 23 3.69 -15.19 -5.24
C GLY A 23 3.49 -14.25 -6.43
N SER A 24 2.31 -13.64 -6.59
CA SER A 24 2.04 -12.69 -7.67
C SER A 24 2.84 -11.41 -7.49
N ILE A 25 3.39 -10.88 -8.58
CA ILE A 25 4.13 -9.62 -8.59
C ILE A 25 3.29 -8.56 -9.31
N TYR A 26 3.05 -7.45 -8.64
CA TYR A 26 2.32 -6.31 -9.18
C TYR A 26 3.25 -5.14 -9.45
N LEU A 27 3.05 -4.52 -10.61
CA LEU A 27 3.67 -3.25 -10.98
C LEU A 27 2.62 -2.14 -10.83
N LEU A 28 2.86 -1.24 -9.89
CA LEU A 28 2.01 -0.10 -9.58
C LEU A 28 2.29 1.03 -10.58
N GLN A 29 1.23 1.60 -11.13
CA GLN A 29 1.30 2.64 -12.15
C GLN A 29 0.63 3.91 -11.64
N GLY A 30 1.31 5.05 -11.85
CA GLY A 30 0.85 6.36 -11.40
C GLY A 30 1.00 6.58 -9.90
N LYS A 31 0.38 7.67 -9.43
CA LYS A 31 0.33 8.03 -8.01
C LYS A 31 -0.85 7.34 -7.34
N ILE A 32 -0.74 7.11 -6.03
CA ILE A 32 -1.90 6.66 -5.25
C ILE A 32 -3.06 7.68 -5.38
N ASP A 33 -4.29 7.17 -5.47
CA ASP A 33 -5.47 8.04 -5.42
C ASP A 33 -5.66 8.57 -3.99
N SER A 34 -5.02 9.71 -3.73
CA SER A 34 -5.10 10.36 -2.43
C SER A 34 -6.51 10.85 -2.06
N ALA A 35 -7.38 11.11 -3.04
CA ALA A 35 -8.74 11.56 -2.78
C ALA A 35 -9.59 10.40 -2.25
N SER A 36 -9.53 9.24 -2.91
CA SER A 36 -10.18 8.03 -2.44
C SER A 36 -9.65 7.59 -1.07
N MET A 37 -8.34 7.58 -0.86
CA MET A 37 -7.76 7.21 0.45
C MET A 37 -8.20 8.12 1.59
N ARG A 38 -8.31 9.45 1.36
CA ARG A 38 -8.83 10.37 2.38
C ARG A 38 -10.29 10.10 2.70
N LYS A 39 -11.10 9.79 1.68
CA LYS A 39 -12.52 9.45 1.86
C LYS A 39 -12.71 8.20 2.72
N GLU A 40 -11.81 7.23 2.59
CA GLU A 40 -11.77 6.02 3.42
C GLU A 40 -11.16 6.25 4.82
N GLY A 41 -10.81 7.50 5.18
CA GLY A 41 -10.36 7.86 6.53
C GLY A 41 -8.85 7.74 6.78
N PHE A 42 -8.03 7.48 5.76
CA PHE A 42 -6.59 7.37 5.97
C PHE A 42 -5.96 8.72 6.31
N PRO A 43 -5.06 8.79 7.32
CA PRO A 43 -4.36 10.02 7.67
C PRO A 43 -3.52 10.56 6.51
N TYR A 44 -3.52 11.89 6.34
CA TYR A 44 -2.78 12.52 5.24
C TYR A 44 -1.28 12.17 5.22
N GLN A 45 -0.64 12.10 6.39
CA GLN A 45 0.78 11.73 6.50
C GLN A 45 1.02 10.30 6.01
N PHE A 46 0.11 9.37 6.32
CA PHE A 46 0.18 8.00 5.83
C PHE A 46 0.07 7.97 4.30
N ILE A 47 -0.94 8.63 3.72
CA ILE A 47 -1.13 8.67 2.26
C ILE A 47 0.11 9.23 1.55
N LYS A 48 0.71 10.30 2.09
CA LYS A 48 1.91 10.91 1.51
C LYS A 48 3.11 9.96 1.48
N ARG A 49 3.27 9.09 2.49
CA ARG A 49 4.33 8.06 2.53
C ARG A 49 4.19 7.03 1.39
N PHE A 50 2.99 6.87 0.82
CA PHE A 50 2.69 5.94 -0.28
C PHE A 50 2.43 6.62 -1.63
N MET A 51 2.67 7.93 -1.75
CA MET A 51 2.34 8.71 -2.96
C MET A 51 2.88 8.11 -4.26
N TYR A 52 4.09 7.54 -4.20
CA TYR A 52 4.81 6.94 -5.32
C TYR A 52 5.01 5.44 -5.14
N GLY A 53 4.18 4.78 -4.34
CA GLY A 53 4.30 3.35 -4.02
C GLY A 53 4.92 3.07 -2.65
N PHE A 54 5.49 1.89 -2.48
CA PHE A 54 5.96 1.35 -1.21
C PHE A 54 7.38 1.79 -0.89
N SER A 55 7.56 2.60 0.15
CA SER A 55 8.90 2.95 0.66
C SER A 55 9.60 1.73 1.28
N LYS A 56 10.90 1.81 1.56
CA LYS A 56 11.63 0.74 2.29
C LYS A 56 11.04 0.47 3.69
N LYS A 57 10.44 1.49 4.32
CA LYS A 57 9.86 1.45 5.68
C LYS A 57 8.34 1.25 5.67
N TRP A 58 7.77 0.78 4.56
CA TRP A 58 6.32 0.67 4.42
C TRP A 58 5.65 -0.18 5.51
N LYS A 59 6.32 -1.22 6.01
CA LYS A 59 5.82 -2.06 7.11
C LYS A 59 5.70 -1.27 8.42
N GLU A 60 6.77 -0.55 8.79
CA GLU A 60 6.77 0.37 9.94
C GLU A 60 5.61 1.38 9.83
N TYR A 61 5.38 1.93 8.64
CA TYR A 61 4.30 2.91 8.44
C TYR A 61 2.88 2.32 8.58
N VAL A 62 2.71 1.05 8.23
CA VAL A 62 1.46 0.32 8.42
C VAL A 62 1.29 -0.03 9.90
N GLU A 63 2.36 -0.47 10.57
CA GLU A 63 2.37 -0.73 12.01
C GLU A 63 2.03 0.54 12.81
N ASP A 64 2.69 1.68 12.52
CA ASP A 64 2.37 3.00 13.09
C ASP A 64 0.87 3.30 12.97
N LEU A 65 0.29 3.09 11.77
CA LEU A 65 -1.12 3.34 11.52
C LEU A 65 -2.02 2.43 12.36
N LEU A 66 -1.70 1.15 12.46
CA LEU A 66 -2.47 0.18 13.25
C LEU A 66 -2.39 0.48 14.75
N GLU A 67 -1.25 0.97 15.24
CA GLU A 67 -1.11 1.43 16.62
C GLU A 67 -1.99 2.63 16.93
N THR A 68 -2.21 3.55 15.99
CA THR A 68 -3.14 4.68 16.20
C THR A 68 -4.61 4.29 16.29
N ILE A 69 -4.95 3.07 15.89
CA ILE A 69 -6.33 2.54 15.89
C ILE A 69 -6.59 1.66 17.12
N ARG A 70 -5.54 1.28 17.87
CA ARG A 70 -5.66 0.59 19.16
C ARG A 70 -6.10 1.55 20.26
#